data_AF-A0A1T4JNA7-F1
#
_entry.id   AF-A0A1T4JNA7-F1
#
_cell.length_a   1.000
_cell.length_b   1.000
_cell.length_c   1.000
_cell.angle_alpha   90.00
_cell.angle_beta   90.00
_cell.angle_gamma   90.00
#
_symmetry.space_group_name_H-M   'P 1'
#
loop_
_entity.id
_entity.type
_entity.pdbx_description
1 polymer ?
#
loop_
_entity_poly.entity_id
_entity_poly.type
_entity_poly.pdbx_seq_one_letter_code
_entity_poly.pdbx_strand_id
1 'polypeptide(L)'
;MQTPRNQTLAEALYRDIDKNDYLKEIYESLLYDYSINLFKLRKQQKEINIKDALRFADLLAKSPLPDKRDEHRLWGQELVILLSIVYPEDSAVKYYLGSVLSTVGNYRCLKSTYIEGFQASNVFDGLYFEYDKSRLQTPGEEGSYFFHDQKDVYDGLNYKYFSYSGPTSMGKSFVVQTYIKQQQIENGPTKNYAILVPTKALLNEVRSEIIGSLQEKLKETNYRVVSASGDMLFVI
;
A
#
# COMPACT_ATOMS: atom_id res chain seq x y z
N MET A 1 27.92 17.23 15.56
CA MET A 1 28.04 18.33 14.58
C MET A 1 27.90 17.73 13.19
N GLN A 2 26.87 18.11 12.43
CA GLN A 2 26.78 17.72 11.01
C GLN A 2 27.65 18.69 10.20
N THR A 3 28.56 18.17 9.38
CA THR A 3 29.38 18.94 8.45
C THR A 3 28.47 19.58 7.40
N PRO A 4 28.57 20.91 7.14
CA PRO A 4 27.78 21.53 6.08
C PRO A 4 28.10 20.88 4.73
N ARG A 5 27.04 20.47 4.01
CA ARG A 5 27.12 19.88 2.68
C ARG A 5 26.20 20.62 1.71
N ASN A 6 26.53 20.58 0.43
CA ASN A 6 25.65 21.08 -0.61
C ASN A 6 24.36 20.27 -0.65
N GLN A 7 23.25 20.97 -0.90
CA GLN A 7 21.95 20.35 -1.10
C GLN A 7 22.00 19.43 -2.34
N THR A 8 21.49 18.22 -2.19
CA THR A 8 21.31 17.30 -3.33
C THR A 8 20.18 17.77 -4.23
N LEU A 9 20.18 17.36 -5.50
CA LEU A 9 19.06 17.64 -6.41
C LEU A 9 17.72 17.16 -5.83
N ALA A 10 17.71 15.98 -5.21
CA ALA A 10 16.53 15.46 -4.54
C ALA A 10 16.05 16.40 -3.42
N GLU A 11 16.94 16.86 -2.55
CA GLU A 11 16.54 17.83 -1.52
C GLU A 11 16.09 19.16 -2.12
N ALA A 12 16.65 19.61 -3.24
CA ALA A 12 16.23 20.84 -3.90
C ALA A 12 14.82 20.73 -4.51
N LEU A 13 14.49 19.56 -5.08
CA LEU A 13 13.19 19.33 -5.71
C LEU A 13 12.09 19.00 -4.70
N TYR A 14 12.39 18.18 -3.68
CA TYR A 14 11.35 17.57 -2.85
C TYR A 14 11.16 18.26 -1.49
N ARG A 15 12.13 19.01 -0.97
CA ARG A 15 12.06 19.49 0.42
C ARG A 15 10.84 20.36 0.69
N ASP A 16 10.45 21.19 -0.28
CA ASP A 16 9.34 22.13 -0.18
C ASP A 16 8.32 21.94 -1.32
N ILE A 17 8.30 20.77 -1.96
CA ILE A 17 7.32 20.47 -3.02
C ILE A 17 5.89 20.57 -2.49
N ASP A 18 5.67 20.18 -1.24
CA ASP A 18 4.42 20.27 -0.50
C ASP A 18 3.95 21.71 -0.25
N LYS A 19 4.88 22.67 -0.32
CA LYS A 19 4.59 24.09 -0.17
C LYS A 19 4.38 24.80 -1.50
N ASN A 20 4.53 24.11 -2.63
CA ASN A 20 4.38 24.71 -3.95
C ASN A 20 2.92 25.16 -4.17
N ASP A 21 2.71 26.46 -4.35
CA ASP A 21 1.36 27.01 -4.46
C ASP A 21 0.65 26.59 -5.75
N TYR A 22 1.39 26.38 -6.84
CA TYR A 22 0.83 25.88 -8.09
C TYR A 22 0.35 24.42 -7.96
N LEU A 23 1.09 23.57 -7.25
CA LEU A 23 0.64 22.22 -6.91
C LEU A 23 -0.66 22.25 -6.09
N LYS A 24 -0.74 23.12 -5.07
CA LYS A 24 -1.95 23.26 -4.24
C LYS A 24 -3.14 23.71 -5.08
N GLU A 25 -2.95 24.68 -5.97
CA GLU A 25 -3.99 25.17 -6.88
C GLU A 25 -4.51 24.05 -7.80
N ILE A 26 -3.61 23.24 -8.38
CA ILE A 26 -4.00 22.06 -9.16
C ILE A 26 -4.81 21.08 -8.31
N TYR A 27 -4.32 20.76 -7.11
CA TYR A 27 -4.96 19.79 -6.23
C TYR A 27 -6.36 20.24 -5.79
N GLU A 28 -6.51 21.49 -5.37
CA GLU A 28 -7.80 22.09 -5.03
C GLU A 28 -8.78 22.10 -6.21
N SER A 29 -8.26 22.31 -7.42
CA SER A 29 -9.07 22.30 -8.64
C SER A 29 -9.54 20.89 -8.97
N LEU A 30 -8.67 19.88 -8.84
CA LEU A 30 -9.04 18.48 -9.02
C LEU A 30 -10.07 18.02 -7.98
N LEU A 31 -9.92 18.41 -6.72
CA LEU A 31 -10.89 18.10 -5.67
C LEU A 31 -12.26 18.71 -5.98
N TYR A 32 -12.27 19.95 -6.48
CA TYR A 32 -13.50 20.62 -6.89
C TYR A 32 -14.19 19.85 -8.03
N ASP A 33 -13.47 19.50 -9.09
CA ASP A 33 -14.03 18.78 -10.23
C ASP A 33 -14.45 17.35 -9.88
N TYR A 34 -13.69 16.69 -9.02
CA TYR A 34 -14.06 15.41 -8.43
C TYR A 34 -15.39 15.52 -7.67
N SER A 35 -15.58 16.56 -6.86
CA SER A 35 -16.83 16.77 -6.13
C SER A 35 -18.02 16.98 -7.07
N ILE A 36 -17.81 17.67 -8.20
CA ILE A 36 -18.84 17.83 -9.25
C ILE A 36 -19.24 16.46 -9.79
N ASN A 37 -18.28 15.60 -10.13
CA ASN A 37 -18.53 14.27 -10.66
C ASN A 37 -19.22 13.37 -9.62
N LEU A 38 -18.73 13.36 -8.38
CA LEU A 38 -19.24 12.53 -7.29
C LEU A 38 -20.71 12.85 -6.97
N PHE A 39 -21.04 14.14 -6.87
CA PHE A 39 -22.39 14.59 -6.53
C PHE A 39 -23.27 14.88 -7.76
N LYS A 40 -22.78 14.63 -8.98
CA LYS A 40 -23.47 14.88 -10.26
C LYS A 40 -23.99 16.32 -10.37
N LEU A 41 -23.19 17.28 -9.94
CA LEU A 41 -23.56 18.70 -9.93
C LEU A 41 -23.53 19.27 -11.35
N ARG A 42 -24.45 20.19 -11.65
CA ARG A 42 -24.41 20.97 -12.91
C ARG A 42 -23.61 22.24 -12.68
N LYS A 43 -22.29 22.10 -12.55
CA LYS A 43 -21.34 23.21 -12.42
C LYS A 43 -20.25 23.08 -13.49
N GLN A 44 -19.66 24.21 -13.87
CA GLN A 44 -18.54 24.21 -14.79
C GLN A 44 -17.30 23.67 -14.08
N GLN A 45 -16.60 22.73 -14.73
CA GLN A 45 -15.31 22.23 -14.26
C GLN A 45 -14.24 23.33 -14.39
N LYS A 46 -13.22 23.26 -13.53
CA LYS A 46 -12.07 24.14 -13.63
C LYS A 46 -11.15 23.70 -14.78
N GLU A 47 -10.43 24.66 -15.34
CA GLU A 47 -9.40 24.35 -16.33
C GLU A 47 -8.13 23.92 -15.60
N ILE A 48 -7.69 22.69 -15.84
CA ILE A 48 -6.52 22.10 -15.18
C ILE A 48 -5.53 21.67 -16.26
N ASN A 49 -4.26 22.07 -16.10
CA ASN A 49 -3.20 21.58 -16.95
C ASN A 49 -2.85 20.13 -16.57
N ILE A 50 -3.44 19.18 -17.29
CA ILE A 50 -3.28 17.74 -17.06
C ILE A 50 -1.80 17.34 -17.06
N LYS A 51 -0.98 17.89 -17.96
CA LYS A 51 0.45 17.52 -18.07
C LYS A 51 1.23 17.89 -16.80
N ASP A 52 0.97 19.07 -16.25
CA ASP A 52 1.66 19.52 -15.06
C ASP A 52 1.15 18.79 -13.80
N ALA A 53 -0.15 18.50 -13.73
CA ALA A 53 -0.72 17.66 -12.67
C ALA A 53 -0.10 16.25 -12.67
N LEU A 54 0.04 15.63 -13.84
CA LEU A 54 0.69 14.33 -14.01
C LEU A 54 2.17 14.35 -13.62
N ARG A 55 2.90 15.42 -13.97
CA ARG A 55 4.29 15.60 -13.54
C ARG A 55 4.42 15.69 -12.03
N PHE A 56 3.54 16.44 -11.36
CA PHE A 56 3.55 16.50 -9.90
C PHE A 56 3.24 15.15 -9.27
N ALA A 57 2.24 14.43 -9.78
CA ALA A 57 1.90 13.08 -9.30
C ALA A 57 3.11 12.13 -9.41
N ASP A 58 3.80 12.14 -10.54
CA ASP A 58 4.99 11.31 -10.79
C ASP A 58 6.18 11.71 -9.91
N LEU A 59 6.45 13.00 -9.75
CA LEU A 59 7.50 13.50 -8.87
C LEU A 59 7.24 13.05 -7.43
N LEU A 60 6.04 13.32 -6.91
CA LEU A 60 5.64 13.00 -5.54
C LEU A 60 5.75 11.49 -5.25
N ALA A 61 5.31 10.65 -6.18
CA ALA A 61 5.45 9.19 -6.09
C ALA A 61 6.91 8.72 -5.98
N LYS A 62 7.85 9.47 -6.58
CA LYS A 62 9.28 9.19 -6.59
C LYS A 62 10.07 9.91 -5.49
N SER A 63 9.41 10.60 -4.57
CA SER A 63 10.07 11.30 -3.45
C SER A 63 11.01 10.35 -2.68
N PRO A 64 12.31 10.68 -2.55
CA PRO A 64 13.29 9.85 -1.85
C PRO A 64 13.58 10.33 -0.42
N LEU A 65 13.01 11.46 0.03
CA LEU A 65 13.30 12.07 1.32
C LEU A 65 12.65 11.27 2.47
N PRO A 66 13.39 10.58 3.35
CA PRO A 66 12.81 9.65 4.32
C PRO A 66 11.69 10.26 5.18
N ASP A 67 11.89 11.49 5.67
CA ASP A 67 10.96 12.15 6.59
C ASP A 67 9.66 12.63 5.93
N LYS A 68 9.64 12.77 4.59
CA LYS A 68 8.48 13.23 3.81
C LYS A 68 7.98 12.21 2.78
N ARG A 69 8.68 11.10 2.63
CA ARG A 69 8.47 10.12 1.57
C ARG A 69 7.03 9.62 1.55
N ASP A 70 6.52 9.23 2.71
CA ASP A 70 5.21 8.59 2.81
C ASP A 70 4.08 9.60 2.52
N GLU A 71 4.21 10.83 3.04
CA GLU A 71 3.28 11.94 2.76
C GLU A 71 3.27 12.30 1.26
N HIS A 72 4.44 12.49 0.65
CA HIS A 72 4.53 12.80 -0.78
C HIS A 72 3.97 11.66 -1.63
N ARG A 73 4.33 10.40 -1.34
CA ARG A 73 3.84 9.25 -2.10
C ARG A 73 2.34 9.06 -1.97
N LEU A 74 1.76 9.37 -0.81
CA LEU A 74 0.31 9.38 -0.64
C LEU A 74 -0.32 10.46 -1.52
N TRP A 75 0.19 11.69 -1.46
CA TRP A 75 -0.34 12.80 -2.25
C TRP A 75 -0.24 12.55 -3.76
N GLY A 76 0.88 11.96 -4.23
CA GLY A 76 1.04 11.55 -5.63
C GLY A 76 -0.01 10.52 -6.08
N GLN A 77 -0.36 9.56 -5.21
CA GLN A 77 -1.44 8.61 -5.46
C GLN A 77 -2.80 9.30 -5.53
N GLU A 78 -3.10 10.19 -4.59
CA GLU A 78 -4.36 10.93 -4.58
C GLU A 78 -4.54 11.75 -5.84
N LEU A 79 -3.51 12.48 -6.27
CA LEU A 79 -3.53 13.28 -7.50
C LEU A 79 -3.87 12.43 -8.72
N VAL A 80 -3.19 11.30 -8.90
CA VAL A 80 -3.39 10.48 -10.10
C VAL A 80 -4.75 9.77 -10.08
N ILE A 81 -5.25 9.40 -8.90
CA ILE A 81 -6.59 8.84 -8.74
C ILE A 81 -7.65 9.90 -9.08
N LEU A 82 -7.53 11.12 -8.55
CA LEU A 82 -8.43 12.22 -8.87
C LEU A 82 -8.44 12.50 -10.38
N LEU A 83 -7.26 12.57 -11.01
CA LEU A 83 -7.12 12.72 -12.46
C LEU A 83 -7.82 11.60 -13.22
N SER A 84 -7.69 10.34 -12.78
CA SER A 84 -8.36 9.21 -13.44
C SER A 84 -9.88 9.24 -13.35
N ILE A 85 -10.43 9.89 -12.32
CA ILE A 85 -11.89 10.03 -12.14
C ILE A 85 -12.41 11.25 -12.91
N VAL A 86 -11.65 12.35 -12.95
CA VAL A 86 -12.05 13.58 -13.65
C VAL A 86 -11.85 13.46 -15.16
N TYR A 87 -10.78 12.80 -15.59
CA TYR A 87 -10.40 12.63 -17.00
C TYR A 87 -10.20 11.14 -17.35
N PRO A 88 -11.25 10.30 -17.25
CA PRO A 88 -11.13 8.84 -17.40
C PRO A 88 -10.74 8.39 -18.81
N GLU A 89 -10.93 9.21 -19.84
CA GLU A 89 -10.61 8.86 -21.23
C GLU A 89 -9.21 9.32 -21.68
N ASP A 90 -8.51 10.11 -20.87
CA ASP A 90 -7.18 10.60 -21.23
C ASP A 90 -6.13 9.47 -21.12
N SER A 91 -5.44 9.19 -22.23
CA SER A 91 -4.47 8.09 -22.31
C SER A 91 -3.23 8.32 -21.48
N ALA A 92 -2.78 9.58 -21.32
CA ALA A 92 -1.66 9.91 -20.45
C ALA A 92 -2.06 9.69 -18.99
N VAL A 93 -3.28 10.06 -18.60
CA VAL A 93 -3.79 9.80 -17.24
C VAL A 93 -3.81 8.30 -16.94
N LYS A 94 -4.32 7.45 -17.85
CA LYS A 94 -4.29 5.99 -17.68
C LYS A 94 -2.87 5.43 -17.51
N TYR A 95 -1.93 5.92 -18.32
CA TYR A 95 -0.52 5.52 -18.23
C TYR A 95 0.10 5.92 -16.88
N TYR A 96 -0.04 7.18 -16.49
CA TYR A 96 0.55 7.69 -15.25
C TYR A 96 -0.09 7.08 -14.00
N LEU A 97 -1.40 6.76 -14.04
CA LEU A 97 -2.07 6.01 -12.97
C LEU A 97 -1.36 4.68 -12.73
N GLY A 98 -1.12 3.93 -13.80
CA GLY A 98 -0.37 2.68 -13.71
C GLY A 98 1.05 2.88 -13.19
N SER A 99 1.79 3.85 -13.74
CA SER A 99 3.17 4.16 -13.35
C SER A 99 3.31 4.55 -11.87
N VAL A 100 2.46 5.47 -11.40
CA VAL A 100 2.47 5.98 -10.02
C VAL A 100 2.11 4.87 -9.03
N LEU A 101 1.03 4.13 -9.29
CA LEU A 101 0.60 3.03 -8.41
C LEU A 101 1.63 1.90 -8.35
N SER A 102 2.31 1.61 -9.46
CA SER A 102 3.43 0.64 -9.49
C SER A 102 4.61 1.13 -8.65
N THR A 103 4.98 2.40 -8.80
CA THR A 103 6.12 3.02 -8.09
C THR A 103 5.97 2.94 -6.57
N VAL A 104 4.75 3.10 -6.07
CA VAL A 104 4.43 3.05 -4.63
C VAL A 104 3.99 1.65 -4.15
N GLY A 105 3.98 0.65 -5.03
CA GLY A 105 3.64 -0.73 -4.67
C GLY A 105 2.16 -1.01 -4.46
N ASN A 106 1.26 -0.15 -4.95
CA ASN A 106 -0.19 -0.30 -4.78
C ASN A 106 -0.81 -1.18 -5.88
N TYR A 107 -0.32 -2.42 -5.99
CA TYR A 107 -0.77 -3.40 -7.00
C TYR A 107 -2.21 -3.88 -6.79
N ARG A 108 -2.78 -3.66 -5.60
CA ARG A 108 -4.21 -3.91 -5.33
C ARG A 108 -5.10 -2.96 -6.13
N CYS A 109 -4.74 -1.67 -6.15
CA CYS A 109 -5.45 -0.67 -6.93
C CYS A 109 -5.29 -0.91 -8.44
N LEU A 110 -4.10 -1.35 -8.88
CA LEU A 110 -3.81 -1.74 -10.26
C LEU A 110 -4.70 -2.86 -10.82
N LYS A 111 -5.18 -3.78 -9.97
CA LYS A 111 -6.09 -4.87 -10.39
C LYS A 111 -7.56 -4.48 -10.43
N SER A 112 -7.92 -3.30 -9.90
CA SER A 112 -9.31 -2.84 -9.96
C SER A 112 -9.70 -2.51 -11.40
N THR A 113 -11.00 -2.59 -11.70
CA THR A 113 -11.63 -2.40 -13.03
C THR A 113 -11.25 -1.10 -13.75
N TYR A 114 -10.59 -0.15 -13.07
CA TYR A 114 -10.13 1.12 -13.64
C TYR A 114 -8.93 1.00 -14.58
N ILE A 115 -8.18 -0.11 -14.55
CA ILE A 115 -6.86 -0.21 -15.19
C ILE A 115 -6.79 -1.48 -16.05
N GLU A 116 -7.78 -1.67 -16.92
CA GLU A 116 -7.60 -2.62 -18.02
C GLU A 116 -6.46 -2.11 -18.92
N GLY A 117 -5.35 -2.84 -18.96
CA GLY A 117 -4.29 -2.66 -19.96
C GLY A 117 -3.21 -1.63 -19.62
N PHE A 118 -2.73 -1.54 -18.36
CA PHE A 118 -1.45 -0.87 -18.14
C PHE A 118 -0.36 -1.55 -18.97
N GLN A 119 0.13 -0.83 -19.99
CA GLN A 119 1.28 -1.23 -20.78
C GLN A 119 2.44 -0.34 -20.38
N ALA A 120 3.52 -0.95 -19.90
CA ALA A 120 4.74 -0.24 -19.59
C ALA A 120 5.24 0.49 -20.85
N SER A 121 5.75 1.72 -20.68
CA SER A 121 6.16 2.55 -21.83
C SER A 121 7.40 2.01 -22.55
N ASN A 122 8.21 1.22 -21.84
CA ASN A 122 9.40 0.58 -22.38
C ASN A 122 9.64 -0.80 -21.75
N VAL A 123 10.54 -1.57 -22.38
CA VAL A 123 10.85 -2.96 -21.99
C VAL A 123 11.43 -3.04 -20.57
N PHE A 124 12.27 -2.09 -20.17
CA PHE A 124 12.88 -2.10 -18.83
C PHE A 124 11.85 -1.83 -17.74
N ASP A 125 10.95 -0.87 -17.96
CA ASP A 125 9.83 -0.58 -17.06
C ASP A 125 8.88 -1.78 -16.97
N GLY A 126 8.64 -2.47 -18.08
CA GLY A 126 7.85 -3.70 -18.10
C GLY A 126 8.49 -4.84 -17.32
N LEU A 127 9.81 -5.04 -17.48
CA LEU A 127 10.56 -6.03 -16.72
C LEU A 127 10.59 -5.70 -15.23
N TYR A 128 10.85 -4.45 -14.86
CA TYR A 128 10.85 -4.02 -13.46
C TYR A 128 9.45 -4.16 -12.84
N PHE A 129 8.40 -3.80 -13.58
CA PHE A 129 7.01 -3.95 -13.15
C PHE A 129 6.67 -5.40 -12.84
N GLU A 130 6.92 -6.34 -13.76
CA GLU A 130 6.63 -7.75 -13.51
C GLU A 130 7.53 -8.35 -12.42
N TYR A 131 8.79 -7.93 -12.34
CA TYR A 131 9.68 -8.30 -11.24
C TYR A 131 9.13 -7.84 -9.88
N ASP A 132 8.82 -6.56 -9.72
CA ASP A 132 8.36 -6.00 -8.45
C ASP A 132 6.99 -6.55 -8.06
N LYS A 133 6.07 -6.68 -9.02
CA LYS A 133 4.76 -7.31 -8.84
C LYS A 133 4.87 -8.77 -8.41
N SER A 134 5.75 -9.56 -9.03
CA SER A 134 5.98 -10.96 -8.64
C SER A 134 6.58 -11.06 -7.24
N ARG A 135 7.52 -10.17 -6.90
CA ARG A 135 8.12 -10.09 -5.56
C ARG A 135 7.08 -9.77 -4.50
N LEU A 136 6.12 -8.91 -4.79
CA LEU A 136 5.11 -8.46 -3.85
C LEU A 136 3.88 -9.37 -3.77
N GLN A 137 3.81 -10.44 -4.56
CA GLN A 137 2.70 -11.37 -4.52
C GLN A 137 2.56 -12.00 -3.12
N THR A 138 1.36 -11.92 -2.56
CA THR A 138 1.04 -12.52 -1.26
C THR A 138 1.12 -14.05 -1.39
N PRO A 139 1.94 -14.73 -0.59
CA PRO A 139 2.05 -16.19 -0.64
C PRO A 139 0.70 -16.87 -0.34
N GLY A 140 0.34 -17.88 -1.15
CA GLY A 140 -0.90 -18.65 -0.96
C GLY A 140 -2.20 -17.92 -1.34
N GLU A 141 -2.13 -16.72 -1.92
CA GLU A 141 -3.29 -15.95 -2.40
C GLU A 141 -3.02 -15.36 -3.79
N GLU A 142 -3.55 -16.03 -4.83
CA GLU A 142 -3.59 -15.44 -6.17
C GLU A 142 -4.41 -14.14 -6.15
N GLY A 143 -3.95 -13.11 -6.87
CA GLY A 143 -4.68 -11.84 -6.87
C GLY A 143 -4.20 -10.82 -5.84
N SER A 144 -3.59 -11.28 -4.74
CA SER A 144 -3.25 -10.47 -3.58
C SER A 144 -1.77 -10.03 -3.63
N TYR A 145 -1.50 -8.78 -3.24
CA TYR A 145 -0.14 -8.22 -3.17
C TYR A 145 0.07 -7.47 -1.86
N PHE A 146 1.30 -7.54 -1.35
CA PHE A 146 1.81 -6.68 -0.30
C PHE A 146 2.22 -5.33 -0.87
N PHE A 147 2.19 -4.29 -0.02
CA PHE A 147 3.01 -3.10 -0.23
C PHE A 147 4.49 -3.43 0.04
N HIS A 148 5.42 -2.59 -0.45
CA HIS A 148 6.85 -2.78 -0.22
C HIS A 148 7.20 -2.97 1.26
N ASP A 149 6.76 -2.07 2.13
CA ASP A 149 7.04 -2.14 3.57
C ASP A 149 6.42 -3.40 4.22
N GLN A 150 5.27 -3.86 3.73
CA GLN A 150 4.65 -5.10 4.21
C GLN A 150 5.48 -6.33 3.83
N LYS A 151 6.04 -6.36 2.62
CA LYS A 151 6.92 -7.44 2.17
C LYS A 151 8.23 -7.47 2.94
N ASP A 152 8.82 -6.31 3.21
CA ASP A 152 10.04 -6.20 4.01
C ASP A 152 9.82 -6.74 5.43
N VAL A 153 8.66 -6.43 6.04
CA VAL A 153 8.26 -7.02 7.34
C VAL A 153 8.07 -8.52 7.23
N TYR A 154 7.35 -8.99 6.20
CA TYR A 154 7.09 -10.43 5.98
C TYR A 154 8.40 -11.23 5.88
N ASP A 155 9.35 -10.76 5.09
CA ASP A 155 10.66 -11.39 4.93
C ASP A 155 11.48 -11.32 6.22
N GLY A 156 11.37 -10.20 6.93
CA GLY A 156 11.98 -9.99 8.23
C GLY A 156 11.55 -10.99 9.30
N LEU A 157 10.31 -11.51 9.23
CA LEU A 157 9.80 -12.49 10.20
C LEU A 157 10.52 -13.84 10.14
N ASN A 158 11.32 -14.13 9.10
CA ASN A 158 12.17 -15.31 9.06
C ASN A 158 13.42 -15.22 9.95
N TYR A 159 13.80 -14.03 10.41
CA TYR A 159 14.91 -13.88 11.35
C TYR A 159 14.50 -14.26 12.77
N LYS A 160 15.46 -14.79 13.54
CA LYS A 160 15.24 -15.19 14.94
C LYS A 160 14.72 -14.05 15.82
N TYR A 161 15.23 -12.84 15.60
CA TYR A 161 14.80 -11.63 16.28
C TYR A 161 14.56 -10.56 15.22
N PHE A 162 13.35 -10.04 15.16
CA PHE A 162 12.97 -9.00 14.22
C PHE A 162 12.13 -7.95 14.95
N SER A 163 12.45 -6.69 14.72
CA SER A 163 11.71 -5.55 15.23
C SER A 163 11.51 -4.58 14.08
N TYR A 164 10.31 -4.05 13.99
CA TYR A 164 9.95 -3.09 12.97
C TYR A 164 8.96 -2.07 13.55
N SER A 165 9.00 -0.88 12.99
CA SER A 165 8.07 0.20 13.28
C SER A 165 7.37 0.61 11.99
N GLY A 166 6.06 0.79 12.05
CA GLY A 166 5.29 1.28 10.91
C GLY A 166 3.95 1.86 11.37
N PRO A 167 3.30 2.71 10.56
CA PRO A 167 2.02 3.33 10.90
C PRO A 167 0.91 2.28 11.10
N THR A 168 -0.14 2.61 11.85
CA THR A 168 -1.26 1.68 12.14
C THR A 168 -1.99 1.25 10.87
N SER A 169 -2.12 2.15 9.90
CA SER A 169 -2.73 1.91 8.58
C SER A 169 -1.95 0.93 7.68
N MET A 170 -0.68 0.63 8.00
CA MET A 170 0.19 -0.24 7.18
C MET A 170 -0.28 -1.70 7.13
N GLY A 171 -1.24 -2.12 7.97
CA GLY A 171 -1.72 -3.50 7.97
C GLY A 171 -0.72 -4.48 8.60
N LYS A 172 -0.08 -4.08 9.70
CA LYS A 172 0.89 -4.90 10.45
C LYS A 172 0.34 -6.27 10.87
N SER A 173 -0.91 -6.30 11.38
CA SER A 173 -1.59 -7.54 11.76
C SER A 173 -1.76 -8.50 10.58
N PHE A 174 -2.13 -7.96 9.40
CA PHE A 174 -2.28 -8.74 8.18
C PHE A 174 -0.98 -9.47 7.81
N VAL A 175 0.17 -8.79 7.83
CA VAL A 175 1.47 -9.41 7.52
C VAL A 175 1.80 -10.59 8.43
N VAL A 176 1.59 -10.42 9.75
CA VAL A 176 1.83 -11.49 10.74
C VAL A 176 0.87 -12.66 10.53
N GLN A 177 -0.40 -12.39 10.24
CA GLN A 177 -1.39 -13.42 9.94
C GLN A 177 -1.04 -14.20 8.67
N THR A 178 -0.67 -13.52 7.60
CA THR A 178 -0.23 -14.16 6.35
C THR A 178 1.01 -15.01 6.58
N TYR A 179 1.96 -14.54 7.41
CA TYR A 179 3.14 -15.33 7.75
C TYR A 179 2.78 -16.62 8.49
N ILE A 180 1.95 -16.55 9.53
CA ILE A 180 1.49 -17.74 10.26
C ILE A 180 0.75 -18.68 9.33
N LYS A 181 -0.19 -18.15 8.54
CA LYS A 181 -0.95 -18.88 7.51
C LYS A 181 -0.01 -19.64 6.58
N GLN A 182 0.99 -18.96 6.02
CA GLN A 182 1.89 -19.58 5.06
C GLN A 182 2.82 -20.62 5.69
N GLN A 183 3.38 -20.34 6.85
CA GLN A 183 4.20 -21.32 7.58
C GLN A 183 3.39 -22.58 7.94
N GLN A 184 2.08 -22.44 8.21
CA GLN A 184 1.17 -23.56 8.45
C GLN A 184 0.83 -24.35 7.18
N ILE A 185 0.75 -23.70 6.02
CA ILE A 185 0.38 -24.32 4.73
C ILE A 185 1.56 -24.96 4.02
N GLU A 186 2.72 -24.30 3.97
CA GLU A 186 3.83 -24.71 3.10
C GLU A 186 4.83 -25.66 3.76
N ASN A 187 5.09 -25.52 5.06
CA ASN A 187 6.28 -26.15 5.64
C ASN A 187 6.02 -27.44 6.41
N GLY A 188 4.80 -27.68 6.90
CA GLY A 188 4.43 -28.96 7.51
C GLY A 188 4.76 -29.18 9.00
N PRO A 189 5.73 -28.54 9.71
CA PRO A 189 5.81 -28.74 11.15
C PRO A 189 4.80 -27.84 11.86
N THR A 190 4.13 -28.42 12.84
CA THR A 190 3.23 -27.75 13.77
C THR A 190 4.04 -26.81 14.69
N LYS A 191 4.12 -25.52 14.35
CA LYS A 191 4.76 -24.49 15.18
C LYS A 191 3.74 -23.86 16.11
N ASN A 192 4.09 -23.68 17.37
CA ASN A 192 3.27 -22.92 18.31
C ASN A 192 3.65 -21.43 18.24
N TYR A 193 2.64 -20.57 18.14
CA TYR A 193 2.81 -19.11 18.12
C TYR A 193 2.19 -18.51 19.37
N ALA A 194 2.92 -17.57 19.99
CA ALA A 194 2.40 -16.75 21.08
C ALA A 194 2.38 -15.29 20.62
N ILE A 195 1.20 -14.68 20.64
CA ILE A 195 1.01 -13.27 20.29
C ILE A 195 0.73 -12.51 21.59
N LEU A 196 1.63 -11.60 21.93
CA LEU A 196 1.52 -10.75 23.11
C LEU A 196 0.97 -9.39 22.69
N VAL A 197 -0.11 -8.97 23.34
CA VAL A 197 -0.77 -7.68 23.08
C VAL A 197 -0.95 -6.92 24.40
N PRO A 198 -0.92 -5.58 24.37
CA PRO A 198 -0.91 -4.79 25.60
C PRO A 198 -2.28 -4.69 26.28
N THR A 199 -3.39 -4.97 25.58
CA THR A 199 -4.75 -4.79 26.11
C THR A 199 -5.68 -5.97 25.79
N LYS A 200 -6.70 -6.15 26.64
CA LYS A 200 -7.75 -7.15 26.40
C LYS A 200 -8.58 -6.87 25.13
N ALA A 201 -8.78 -5.59 24.79
CA ALA A 201 -9.50 -5.20 23.58
C ALA A 201 -8.76 -5.69 22.33
N LEU A 202 -7.44 -5.43 22.24
CA LEU A 202 -6.60 -5.91 21.15
C LEU A 202 -6.51 -7.45 21.12
N LEU A 203 -6.53 -8.10 22.29
CA LEU A 203 -6.57 -9.56 22.35
C LEU A 203 -7.83 -10.13 21.70
N ASN A 204 -9.00 -9.53 21.97
CA ASN A 204 -10.26 -9.96 21.36
C ASN A 204 -10.32 -9.67 19.86
N GLU A 205 -9.78 -8.52 19.43
CA GLU A 205 -9.66 -8.14 18.02
C GLU A 205 -8.78 -9.14 17.26
N VAL A 206 -7.53 -9.34 17.71
CA VAL A 206 -6.59 -10.28 17.09
C VAL A 206 -7.14 -11.71 17.09
N ARG A 207 -7.79 -12.15 18.17
CA ARG A 207 -8.45 -13.47 18.22
C ARG A 207 -9.51 -13.59 17.14
N SER A 208 -10.40 -12.60 17.03
CA SER A 208 -11.50 -12.62 16.06
C SER A 208 -10.98 -12.59 14.62
N GLU A 209 -9.95 -11.79 14.34
CA GLU A 209 -9.31 -11.72 13.04
C GLU A 209 -8.60 -13.03 12.65
N ILE A 210 -7.86 -13.65 13.55
CA ILE A 210 -7.17 -14.93 13.30
C ILE A 210 -8.20 -16.03 13.05
N ILE A 211 -9.24 -16.12 13.90
CA ILE A 211 -10.28 -17.13 13.73
C ILE A 211 -11.02 -16.91 12.40
N GLY A 212 -11.36 -15.66 12.06
CA GLY A 212 -12.05 -15.34 10.81
C GLY A 212 -11.20 -15.61 9.56
N SER A 213 -9.93 -15.20 9.56
CA SER A 213 -9.05 -15.32 8.38
C SER A 213 -8.51 -16.73 8.14
N LEU A 214 -8.40 -17.55 9.20
CA LEU A 214 -7.80 -18.89 9.14
C LEU A 214 -8.81 -20.02 9.41
N GLN A 215 -10.11 -19.73 9.58
CA GLN A 215 -11.11 -20.66 10.10
C GLN A 215 -11.05 -22.09 9.51
N GLU A 216 -11.08 -22.20 8.19
CA GLU A 216 -11.05 -23.49 7.49
C GLU A 216 -9.70 -24.19 7.67
N LYS A 217 -8.60 -23.44 7.52
CA LYS A 217 -7.23 -23.95 7.65
C LYS A 217 -6.90 -24.40 9.07
N LEU A 218 -7.39 -23.72 10.09
CA LEU A 218 -7.21 -24.11 11.50
C LEU A 218 -7.86 -25.47 11.78
N LYS A 219 -9.03 -25.73 11.18
CA LYS A 219 -9.71 -27.03 11.30
C LYS A 219 -8.94 -28.13 10.57
N GLU A 220 -8.54 -27.88 9.32
CA GLU A 220 -7.79 -28.85 8.51
C GLU A 220 -6.45 -29.24 9.15
N THR A 221 -5.79 -28.28 9.80
CA THR A 221 -4.47 -28.47 10.42
C THR A 221 -4.54 -28.78 11.93
N ASN A 222 -5.75 -28.91 12.50
CA ASN A 222 -5.99 -29.17 13.92
C ASN A 222 -5.30 -28.17 14.88
N TYR A 223 -5.25 -26.89 14.49
CA TYR A 223 -4.75 -25.81 15.33
C TYR A 223 -5.84 -25.25 16.23
N ARG A 224 -5.44 -24.87 17.45
CA ARG A 224 -6.33 -24.26 18.44
C ARG A 224 -5.85 -22.86 18.80
N VAL A 225 -6.78 -21.92 18.84
CA VAL A 225 -6.53 -20.54 19.29
C VAL A 225 -6.96 -20.45 20.76
N VAL A 226 -6.01 -20.19 21.65
CA VAL A 226 -6.23 -20.10 23.10
C VAL A 226 -5.88 -18.69 23.55
N SER A 227 -6.80 -18.00 24.22
CA SER A 227 -6.59 -16.63 24.70
C SER A 227 -6.72 -16.48 26.22
N ALA A 228 -7.44 -17.40 26.87
CA ALA A 228 -7.55 -17.50 28.31
C ALA A 228 -7.50 -18.97 28.77
N SER A 229 -7.18 -19.19 30.04
CA SER A 229 -7.06 -20.53 30.64
C SER A 229 -8.32 -21.39 30.49
N GLY A 230 -9.50 -20.78 30.26
CA GLY A 230 -10.78 -21.46 30.02
C GLY A 230 -11.08 -21.83 28.56
N ASP A 231 -10.32 -21.35 27.58
CA ASP A 231 -10.56 -21.66 26.16
C ASP A 231 -10.15 -23.10 25.79
N MET A 232 -9.42 -23.82 26.66
CA MET A 232 -9.04 -25.23 26.45
C MET A 232 -10.23 -26.21 26.43
N LEU A 233 -11.44 -25.77 26.79
CA LEU A 233 -12.62 -26.62 26.94
C LEU A 233 -13.51 -26.74 25.69
N PHE A 234 -13.27 -25.94 24.64
CA PHE A 234 -14.06 -26.05 23.40
C PHE A 234 -13.31 -26.86 22.34
N VAL A 235 -13.65 -28.15 22.31
CA VAL A 235 -13.38 -29.07 21.20
C VAL A 235 -14.41 -28.75 20.11
N ILE A 236 -13.94 -28.36 18.92
CA ILE A 236 -14.68 -28.56 17.67
C ILE A 236 -14.23 -29.91 17.12
#